data_AF-A0A212LTQ3-F1
#
_entry.id   AF-A0A212LTQ3-F1
#
_cell.length_a   1.000
_cell.length_b   1.000
_cell.length_c   1.000
_cell.angle_alpha   90.00
_cell.angle_beta   90.00
_cell.angle_gamma   90.00
#
_symmetry.space_group_name_H-M   'P 1'
#
loop_
_entity.id
_entity.type
_entity.pdbx_description
1 polymer ?
#
loop_
_entity_poly.entity_id
_entity_poly.type
_entity_poly.pdbx_seq_one_letter_code
_entity_poly.pdbx_strand_id
1 'polypeptide(L)'
;MVYRLYLVVLAFIVTFCFWPVAALAIGENPDHRVLIVAGDENFPPYEFVDSIDGSQVYRGFNVDLLKAVALSTGYEIQFRPLPWAEAMRALDRGEVHAVGGMKYNSERDKRYDFSEAYMTNSLAIFVRKDMQAIASIDDLTGYKVAVQKDAVSYYRLKDRPVHLWLTSSQEETLALLVNGEVDAAVGNHLTGKYILQRTNKHENIKIVGGAIDPEGYCVAVQEGDPLLAVFNRGLADIKQNGTYDKIYAKWFGEPVDYPVQYYKRNFSIALGGVVVLVVVAAVFIQINLYLQREVKKRTLEIQKINEELQRKDKMEALGKLVACIAHEIRTPLTSIKTFVELLPAKYDNPLFREKISQFVPQEVERLNTIVNDLLSYANPRKIERETTPLKRLIDNVMVFFADAIARQGIDLQIDINEEVLVQVDRQQMKQVMINIFLNAIQAVESTEHAKLTVSGGIMDGLPYLAIFDNGAGIAEENRKFLFEPFFSTKDRGTGLGLFVSYQLAKQNRVDIRIDSQAGSGTRVTLLFNSEENEDAQITDC
;
A
#
# COMPACT_ATOMS: atom_id res chain seq x y z
N MET A 1 0.02 7.10 -45.11
CA MET A 1 -0.84 5.90 -44.95
C MET A 1 -1.77 5.96 -43.73
N VAL A 2 -2.00 7.13 -43.11
CA VAL A 2 -2.87 7.28 -41.91
C VAL A 2 -4.18 8.04 -42.20
N TYR A 3 -4.30 8.72 -43.35
CA TYR A 3 -5.50 9.47 -43.72
C TYR A 3 -6.59 8.67 -44.47
N ARG A 4 -6.31 7.42 -44.87
CA ARG A 4 -7.30 6.55 -45.55
C ARG A 4 -8.14 5.68 -44.61
N LEU A 5 -7.83 5.66 -43.31
CA LEU A 5 -8.55 4.82 -42.33
C LEU A 5 -9.73 5.55 -41.67
N TYR A 6 -9.72 6.89 -41.62
CA TYR A 6 -10.79 7.68 -40.99
C TYR A 6 -12.06 7.84 -41.86
N LEU A 7 -11.95 7.73 -43.19
CA LEU A 7 -13.10 7.87 -44.10
C LEU A 7 -13.96 6.61 -44.22
N VAL A 8 -13.41 5.43 -43.91
CA VAL A 8 -14.16 4.15 -43.97
C VAL A 8 -14.99 3.93 -42.70
N VAL A 9 -14.58 4.49 -41.56
CA VAL A 9 -15.31 4.39 -40.29
C VAL A 9 -16.48 5.37 -40.21
N LEU A 10 -16.41 6.52 -40.88
CA LEU A 10 -17.51 7.50 -40.91
C LEU A 10 -18.68 7.08 -41.83
N ALA A 11 -18.42 6.24 -42.84
CA ALA A 11 -19.43 5.73 -43.77
C ALA A 11 -20.28 4.58 -43.19
N PHE A 12 -19.82 3.93 -42.11
CA PHE A 12 -20.53 2.81 -41.48
C PHE A 12 -21.55 3.23 -40.41
N ILE A 13 -21.53 4.49 -39.96
CA ILE A 13 -22.39 4.99 -38.87
C ILE A 13 -23.68 5.65 -39.40
N VAL A 14 -23.79 5.91 -40.71
CA VAL A 14 -24.95 6.63 -41.30
C VAL A 14 -26.02 5.71 -41.90
N THR A 15 -25.78 4.41 -42.02
CA THR A 15 -26.70 3.46 -42.69
C THR A 15 -27.54 2.56 -41.77
N PHE A 16 -27.55 2.79 -40.44
CA PHE A 16 -28.33 1.95 -39.49
C PHE A 16 -29.53 2.64 -38.81
N CYS A 17 -29.90 3.86 -39.21
CA CYS A 17 -30.97 4.62 -38.54
C CYS A 17 -32.34 4.68 -39.27
N PHE A 18 -32.57 3.89 -40.33
CA PHE A 18 -33.88 3.87 -41.00
C PHE A 18 -34.31 2.45 -41.36
N TRP A 19 -34.86 1.74 -40.38
CA TRP A 19 -35.75 0.61 -40.64
C TRP A 19 -37.12 0.94 -40.03
N PRO A 20 -38.20 1.06 -40.81
CA PRO A 20 -39.52 1.29 -40.27
C PRO A 20 -40.05 0.00 -39.64
N VAL A 21 -40.42 0.07 -38.36
CA VAL A 21 -41.20 -0.96 -37.67
C VAL A 21 -42.64 -0.86 -38.20
N ALA A 22 -43.08 -1.87 -38.94
CA ALA A 22 -44.48 -2.00 -39.33
C ALA A 22 -45.31 -2.39 -38.10
N ALA A 23 -46.17 -1.48 -37.64
CA ALA A 23 -47.19 -1.77 -36.64
C ALA A 23 -48.28 -2.65 -37.29
N LEU A 24 -48.45 -3.87 -36.80
CA LEU A 24 -49.58 -4.73 -37.12
C LEU A 24 -50.83 -4.15 -36.43
N ALA A 25 -51.71 -3.53 -37.21
CA ALA A 25 -53.04 -3.15 -36.75
C ALA A 25 -53.89 -4.42 -36.59
N ILE A 26 -54.22 -4.78 -35.36
CA ILE A 26 -55.26 -5.77 -35.05
C ILE A 26 -56.61 -5.09 -35.26
N GLY A 27 -57.44 -5.67 -36.13
CA GLY A 27 -58.71 -5.08 -36.60
C GLY A 27 -59.68 -4.71 -35.48
N GLU A 28 -60.16 -3.47 -35.53
CA GLU A 28 -61.29 -2.98 -34.75
C GLU A 28 -62.61 -3.36 -35.43
N ASN A 29 -63.55 -3.93 -34.67
CA ASN A 29 -64.95 -4.08 -35.06
C ASN A 29 -65.82 -3.44 -33.96
N PRO A 30 -66.68 -2.45 -34.26
CA PRO A 30 -67.33 -1.61 -33.26
C PRO A 30 -68.74 -2.10 -32.96
N ASP A 31 -68.88 -2.94 -31.95
CA ASP A 31 -70.14 -3.08 -31.20
C ASP A 31 -69.78 -3.02 -29.72
N HIS A 32 -70.51 -2.21 -28.94
CA HIS A 32 -70.23 -1.88 -27.54
C HIS A 32 -69.84 -3.12 -26.72
N ARG A 33 -68.54 -3.24 -26.39
CA ARG A 33 -68.02 -4.34 -25.56
C ARG A 33 -68.12 -3.94 -24.08
N VAL A 34 -69.22 -4.33 -23.45
CA VAL A 34 -69.41 -4.21 -22.01
C VAL A 34 -68.66 -5.34 -21.29
N LEU A 35 -67.73 -5.00 -20.40
CA LEU A 35 -66.97 -5.93 -19.57
C LEU A 35 -67.54 -6.00 -18.16
N ILE A 36 -67.80 -7.19 -17.65
CA ILE A 36 -68.15 -7.39 -16.25
C ILE A 36 -66.87 -7.65 -15.47
N VAL A 37 -66.51 -6.74 -14.57
CA VAL A 37 -65.30 -6.85 -13.74
C VAL A 37 -65.68 -6.97 -12.27
N ALA A 38 -65.25 -8.05 -11.63
CA ALA A 38 -65.40 -8.22 -10.18
C ALA A 38 -64.23 -7.60 -9.42
N GLY A 39 -64.48 -7.29 -8.15
CA GLY A 39 -63.47 -6.87 -7.20
C GLY A 39 -64.02 -7.01 -5.78
N ASP A 40 -63.13 -6.86 -4.79
CA ASP A 40 -63.50 -7.01 -3.38
C ASP A 40 -64.45 -5.91 -2.93
N GLU A 41 -65.55 -6.27 -2.27
CA GLU A 41 -66.52 -5.31 -1.74
C GLU A 41 -66.01 -4.56 -0.49
N ASN A 42 -64.92 -5.01 0.15
CA ASN A 42 -64.44 -4.45 1.41
C ASN A 42 -62.90 -4.36 1.52
N PHE A 43 -62.25 -3.68 0.57
CA PHE A 43 -60.80 -3.51 0.57
C PHE A 43 -60.34 -2.05 0.28
N PRO A 44 -60.65 -1.09 1.18
CA PRO A 44 -60.22 0.29 1.00
C PRO A 44 -58.69 0.47 1.07
N PRO A 45 -58.11 1.45 0.36
CA PRO A 45 -58.73 2.34 -0.63
C PRO A 45 -58.77 1.76 -2.05
N TYR A 46 -58.43 0.48 -2.23
CA TYR A 46 -58.32 -0.13 -3.55
C TYR A 46 -59.68 -0.34 -4.20
N GLU A 47 -60.61 -0.94 -3.48
CA GLU A 47 -61.97 -1.18 -3.93
C GLU A 47 -62.87 -1.55 -2.76
N PHE A 48 -63.98 -0.85 -2.62
CA PHE A 48 -64.90 -1.02 -1.51
C PHE A 48 -66.26 -0.41 -1.83
N VAL A 49 -67.30 -0.94 -1.19
CA VAL A 49 -68.63 -0.34 -1.22
C VAL A 49 -68.71 0.70 -0.10
N ASP A 50 -68.99 1.94 -0.48
CA ASP A 50 -69.17 3.05 0.46
C ASP A 50 -70.65 3.45 0.53
N SER A 51 -71.11 3.80 1.73
CA SER A 51 -72.49 4.23 1.97
C SER A 51 -72.57 5.74 2.03
N ILE A 52 -73.01 6.37 0.94
CA ILE A 52 -73.15 7.83 0.82
C ILE A 52 -74.63 8.15 0.67
N ASP A 53 -75.16 8.97 1.57
CA ASP A 53 -76.57 9.39 1.58
C ASP A 53 -77.56 8.21 1.51
N GLY A 54 -77.21 7.07 2.11
CA GLY A 54 -78.01 5.84 2.12
C GLY A 54 -77.89 4.98 0.87
N SER A 55 -77.14 5.41 -0.15
CA SER A 55 -76.85 4.64 -1.36
C SER A 55 -75.49 3.92 -1.27
N GLN A 56 -75.45 2.66 -1.71
CA GLN A 56 -74.24 1.86 -1.78
C GLN A 56 -73.52 2.15 -3.11
N VAL A 57 -72.33 2.75 -3.05
CA VAL A 57 -71.54 3.12 -4.22
C VAL A 57 -70.22 2.38 -4.20
N TYR A 58 -69.89 1.67 -5.28
CA TYR A 58 -68.60 1.01 -5.42
C TYR A 58 -67.52 1.98 -5.88
N ARG A 59 -66.47 2.16 -5.06
CA ARG A 59 -65.42 3.15 -5.27
C ARG A 59 -64.06 2.57 -4.89
N GLY A 60 -63.00 3.18 -5.40
CA GLY A 60 -61.63 2.83 -5.03
C GLY A 60 -60.65 3.13 -6.15
N PHE A 61 -59.38 2.98 -5.84
CA PHE A 61 -58.31 3.13 -6.82
C PHE A 61 -58.48 2.19 -8.03
N ASN A 62 -58.75 0.90 -7.81
CA ASN A 62 -58.94 -0.08 -8.88
C ASN A 62 -60.15 0.28 -9.75
N VAL A 63 -61.23 0.79 -9.12
CA VAL A 63 -62.45 1.22 -9.82
C VAL A 63 -62.17 2.39 -10.75
N ASP A 64 -61.49 3.43 -10.25
CA ASP A 64 -61.15 4.61 -11.05
C ASP A 64 -60.12 4.28 -12.14
N LEU A 65 -59.12 3.45 -11.81
CA LEU A 65 -58.11 2.98 -12.76
C LEU A 65 -58.76 2.22 -13.92
N LEU A 66 -59.61 1.25 -13.62
CA LEU A 66 -60.24 0.42 -14.65
C LEU A 66 -61.25 1.20 -15.48
N LYS A 67 -61.96 2.19 -14.90
CA LYS A 67 -62.76 3.14 -15.68
C LYS A 67 -61.90 3.92 -16.67
N ALA A 68 -60.71 4.37 -16.27
CA ALA A 68 -59.78 5.06 -17.17
C ALA A 68 -59.23 4.14 -18.28
N VAL A 69 -58.91 2.89 -17.94
CA VAL A 69 -58.54 1.85 -18.92
C VAL A 69 -59.67 1.63 -19.93
N ALA A 70 -60.91 1.52 -19.47
CA ALA A 70 -62.10 1.34 -20.31
C ALA A 70 -62.26 2.50 -21.30
N LEU A 71 -62.18 3.74 -20.79
CA LEU A 71 -62.24 4.96 -21.60
C LEU A 71 -61.12 5.03 -22.66
N SER A 72 -59.90 4.61 -22.31
CA SER A 72 -58.76 4.63 -23.25
C SER A 72 -58.88 3.57 -24.35
N THR A 73 -59.54 2.45 -24.05
CA THR A 73 -59.62 1.29 -24.95
C THR A 73 -60.95 1.18 -25.71
N GLY A 74 -61.91 2.08 -25.43
CA GLY A 74 -63.24 2.08 -26.04
C GLY A 74 -64.20 1.01 -25.48
N TYR A 75 -63.90 0.43 -24.32
CA TYR A 75 -64.76 -0.53 -23.62
C TYR A 75 -65.63 0.18 -22.57
N GLU A 76 -66.73 -0.46 -22.20
CA GLU A 76 -67.53 -0.08 -21.03
C GLU A 76 -67.29 -1.11 -19.92
N ILE A 77 -67.11 -0.70 -18.67
CA ILE A 77 -66.96 -1.65 -17.55
C ILE A 77 -68.15 -1.54 -16.60
N GLN A 78 -68.80 -2.67 -16.34
CA GLN A 78 -69.77 -2.87 -15.28
C GLN A 78 -69.09 -3.59 -14.11
N PHE A 79 -69.06 -2.94 -12.95
CA PHE A 79 -68.45 -3.51 -11.76
C PHE A 79 -69.43 -4.39 -10.98
N ARG A 80 -68.97 -5.55 -10.54
CA ARG A 80 -69.71 -6.48 -9.68
C ARG A 80 -68.95 -6.64 -8.34
N PRO A 81 -69.22 -5.80 -7.32
CA PRO A 81 -68.61 -5.97 -6.01
C PRO A 81 -69.06 -7.30 -5.41
N LEU A 82 -68.10 -8.12 -4.97
CA LEU A 82 -68.33 -9.42 -4.38
C LEU A 82 -67.34 -9.63 -3.22
N PRO A 83 -67.67 -10.48 -2.23
CA PRO A 83 -66.66 -10.98 -1.30
C PRO A 83 -65.51 -11.62 -2.09
N TRP A 84 -64.26 -11.37 -1.70
CA TRP A 84 -63.06 -11.83 -2.44
C TRP A 84 -63.11 -13.29 -2.91
N ALA A 85 -63.53 -14.21 -2.03
CA ALA A 85 -63.63 -15.63 -2.36
C ALA A 85 -64.65 -15.91 -3.48
N GLU A 86 -65.74 -15.14 -3.53
CA GLU A 86 -66.76 -15.28 -4.56
C GLU A 86 -66.36 -14.57 -5.86
N ALA A 87 -65.63 -13.45 -5.79
CA ALA A 87 -65.06 -12.80 -6.98
C ALA A 87 -64.16 -13.76 -7.78
N MET A 88 -63.30 -14.51 -7.09
CA MET A 88 -62.46 -15.54 -7.72
C MET A 88 -63.30 -16.67 -8.33
N ARG A 89 -64.31 -17.19 -7.60
CA ARG A 89 -65.17 -18.26 -8.11
C ARG A 89 -66.03 -17.80 -9.29
N ALA A 90 -66.46 -16.54 -9.30
CA ALA A 90 -67.20 -15.96 -10.41
C ALA A 90 -66.32 -15.89 -11.67
N LEU A 91 -65.02 -15.59 -11.52
CA LEU A 91 -64.06 -15.66 -12.62
C LEU A 91 -63.85 -17.10 -13.09
N ASP A 92 -63.72 -18.06 -12.17
CA ASP A 92 -63.63 -19.49 -12.51
C ASP A 92 -64.84 -19.99 -13.32
N ARG A 93 -66.04 -19.51 -12.97
CA ARG A 93 -67.29 -19.89 -13.65
C ARG A 93 -67.55 -19.08 -14.93
N GLY A 94 -66.71 -18.10 -15.25
CA GLY A 94 -66.92 -17.20 -16.40
C GLY A 94 -68.11 -16.25 -16.24
N GLU A 95 -68.59 -16.02 -15.01
CA GLU A 95 -69.67 -15.06 -14.73
C GLU A 95 -69.19 -13.61 -14.77
N VAL A 96 -67.88 -13.40 -14.69
CA VAL A 96 -67.19 -12.11 -14.85
C VAL A 96 -66.02 -12.31 -15.79
N HIS A 97 -65.67 -11.27 -16.54
CA HIS A 97 -64.59 -11.33 -17.55
C HIS A 97 -63.21 -11.06 -16.93
N ALA A 98 -63.16 -10.33 -15.82
CA ALA A 98 -61.91 -10.06 -15.12
C ALA A 98 -62.14 -9.84 -13.62
N VAL A 99 -61.07 -9.98 -12.85
CA VAL A 99 -61.00 -9.57 -11.44
C VAL A 99 -59.94 -8.48 -11.30
N GLY A 100 -60.35 -7.31 -10.82
CA GLY A 100 -59.44 -6.22 -10.46
C GLY A 100 -58.72 -6.55 -9.15
N GLY A 101 -57.50 -6.03 -8.99
CA GLY A 101 -56.82 -6.11 -7.70
C GLY A 101 -56.45 -7.52 -7.26
N MET A 102 -55.97 -8.36 -8.18
CA MET A 102 -55.42 -9.65 -7.79
C MET A 102 -53.91 -9.53 -7.58
N LYS A 103 -53.45 -9.92 -6.38
CA LYS A 103 -52.03 -10.08 -6.08
C LYS A 103 -51.50 -11.26 -6.90
N TYR A 104 -50.44 -11.03 -7.67
CA TYR A 104 -49.77 -12.08 -8.43
C TYR A 104 -49.31 -13.21 -7.51
N ASN A 105 -49.49 -14.45 -7.95
CA ASN A 105 -49.07 -15.64 -7.22
C ASN A 105 -48.82 -16.77 -8.23
N SER A 106 -47.68 -17.44 -8.13
CA SER A 106 -47.27 -18.51 -9.05
C SER A 106 -48.23 -19.71 -9.10
N GLU A 107 -49.01 -19.98 -8.05
CA GLU A 107 -50.05 -21.02 -8.07
C GLU A 107 -51.33 -20.56 -8.78
N ARG A 108 -51.62 -19.24 -8.76
CA ARG A 108 -52.75 -18.66 -9.49
C ARG A 108 -52.44 -18.43 -10.96
N ASP A 109 -51.17 -18.21 -11.30
CA ASP A 109 -50.67 -18.07 -12.67
C ASP A 109 -50.89 -19.33 -13.52
N LYS A 110 -51.10 -20.48 -12.86
CA LYS A 110 -51.51 -21.75 -13.52
C LYS A 110 -52.99 -21.79 -13.91
N ARG A 111 -53.78 -20.77 -13.56
CA ARG A 111 -55.26 -20.75 -13.70
C ARG A 111 -55.78 -19.46 -14.33
N TYR A 112 -55.04 -18.37 -14.18
CA TYR A 112 -55.40 -17.04 -14.64
C TYR A 112 -54.20 -16.38 -15.29
N ASP A 113 -54.46 -15.57 -16.32
CA ASP A 113 -53.46 -14.67 -16.86
C ASP A 113 -53.52 -13.32 -16.15
N PHE A 114 -52.35 -12.74 -15.87
CA PHE A 114 -52.20 -11.48 -15.15
C PHE A 114 -51.73 -10.35 -16.05
N SER A 115 -52.38 -9.19 -15.94
CA SER A 115 -51.92 -7.96 -16.58
C SER A 115 -50.53 -7.57 -16.06
N GLU A 116 -49.88 -6.63 -16.76
CA GLU A 116 -48.78 -5.88 -16.18
C GLU A 116 -49.22 -5.31 -14.82
N ALA A 117 -48.33 -5.41 -13.84
CA ALA A 117 -48.58 -4.87 -12.52
C ALA A 117 -48.77 -3.35 -12.63
N TYR A 118 -49.93 -2.87 -12.19
CA TYR A 118 -50.20 -1.44 -12.16
C TYR A 118 -49.79 -0.81 -10.83
N MET A 119 -49.52 -1.61 -9.80
CA MET A 119 -48.90 -1.18 -8.56
C MET A 119 -48.23 -2.34 -7.83
N THR A 120 -47.42 -2.03 -6.83
CA THR A 120 -46.87 -3.02 -5.90
C THR A 120 -47.63 -2.97 -4.59
N ASN A 121 -48.12 -4.13 -4.14
CA ASN A 121 -48.80 -4.27 -2.88
C ASN A 121 -47.90 -5.02 -1.88
N SER A 122 -47.61 -4.39 -0.74
CA SER A 122 -46.74 -4.93 0.30
C SER A 122 -47.37 -4.84 1.68
N LEU A 123 -46.91 -5.70 2.58
CA LEU A 123 -47.17 -5.57 4.01
C LEU A 123 -46.21 -4.56 4.63
N ALA A 124 -46.64 -3.95 5.73
CA ALA A 124 -45.86 -3.02 6.52
C ALA A 124 -46.09 -3.24 8.02
N ILE A 125 -45.10 -2.83 8.82
CA ILE A 125 -45.17 -2.86 10.28
C ILE A 125 -45.49 -1.45 10.75
N PHE A 126 -46.62 -1.31 11.45
CA PHE A 126 -47.06 -0.08 12.06
C PHE A 126 -46.73 -0.14 13.56
N VAL A 127 -46.08 0.91 14.07
CA VAL A 127 -45.76 1.07 15.49
C VAL A 127 -46.04 2.50 15.93
N ARG A 128 -46.24 2.74 17.22
CA ARG A 128 -46.33 4.12 17.74
C ARG A 128 -44.99 4.85 17.56
N LYS A 129 -45.01 6.19 17.41
CA LYS A 129 -43.79 6.99 17.12
C LYS A 129 -42.71 6.84 18.19
N ASP A 130 -43.10 6.71 19.45
CA ASP A 130 -42.24 6.50 20.62
C ASP A 130 -41.59 5.11 20.65
N MET A 131 -42.11 4.13 19.92
CA MET A 131 -41.58 2.76 19.87
C MET A 131 -40.26 2.70 19.09
N GLN A 132 -39.13 2.50 19.78
CA GLN A 132 -37.81 2.39 19.13
C GLN A 132 -37.30 0.96 18.97
N ALA A 133 -37.82 0.01 19.76
CA ALA A 133 -37.30 -1.35 19.81
C ALA A 133 -37.65 -2.22 18.59
N ILE A 134 -38.68 -1.84 17.82
CA ILE A 134 -39.10 -2.57 16.61
C ILE A 134 -38.70 -1.75 15.39
N ALA A 135 -37.74 -2.26 14.62
CA ALA A 135 -37.29 -1.66 13.36
C ALA A 135 -37.55 -2.57 12.14
N SER A 136 -37.76 -3.86 12.36
CA SER A 136 -37.91 -4.89 11.34
C SER A 136 -38.86 -6.01 11.78
N ILE A 137 -39.17 -6.94 10.86
CA ILE A 137 -40.03 -8.09 11.15
C ILE A 137 -39.42 -9.06 12.18
N ASP A 138 -38.08 -9.09 12.29
CA ASP A 138 -37.37 -9.97 13.21
C ASP A 138 -37.48 -9.49 14.67
N ASP A 139 -37.63 -8.17 14.85
CA ASP A 139 -37.77 -7.52 16.16
C ASP A 139 -39.15 -7.72 16.80
N LEU A 140 -40.11 -8.33 16.10
CA LEU A 140 -41.47 -8.56 16.60
C LEU A 140 -41.55 -9.64 17.68
N THR A 141 -40.48 -10.41 17.89
CA THR A 141 -40.40 -11.49 18.87
C THR A 141 -40.60 -10.97 20.29
N GLY A 142 -41.57 -11.54 21.03
CA GLY A 142 -41.87 -11.15 22.40
C GLY A 142 -42.80 -9.93 22.56
N TYR A 143 -43.22 -9.29 21.47
CA TYR A 143 -44.18 -8.18 21.49
C TYR A 143 -45.59 -8.63 21.13
N LYS A 144 -46.60 -7.86 21.57
CA LYS A 144 -47.99 -8.06 21.17
C LYS A 144 -48.20 -7.46 19.78
N VAL A 145 -48.53 -8.31 18.80
CA VAL A 145 -48.67 -7.89 17.41
C VAL A 145 -50.09 -8.17 16.91
N ALA A 146 -50.82 -7.12 16.55
CA ALA A 146 -52.14 -7.27 15.93
C ALA A 146 -52.03 -7.61 14.44
N VAL A 147 -52.82 -8.59 14.01
CA VAL A 147 -53.02 -8.93 12.59
C VAL A 147 -54.49 -9.24 12.32
N GLN A 148 -54.94 -8.98 11.09
CA GLN A 148 -56.26 -9.42 10.64
C GLN A 148 -56.25 -10.95 10.44
N LYS A 149 -57.28 -11.62 10.96
CA LYS A 149 -57.47 -13.05 10.81
C LYS A 149 -57.56 -13.42 9.32
N ASP A 150 -56.90 -14.52 8.95
CA ASP A 150 -56.88 -15.06 7.57
C ASP A 150 -56.27 -14.11 6.50
N ALA A 151 -55.67 -12.98 6.90
CA ALA A 151 -54.93 -12.10 6.01
C ALA A 151 -53.49 -12.59 5.75
N VAL A 152 -52.84 -12.07 4.71
CA VAL A 152 -51.44 -12.44 4.36
C VAL A 152 -50.49 -12.20 5.54
N SER A 153 -50.70 -11.13 6.33
CA SER A 153 -49.88 -10.84 7.50
C SER A 153 -49.99 -11.91 8.60
N TYR A 154 -51.16 -12.52 8.78
CA TYR A 154 -51.33 -13.65 9.70
C TYR A 154 -50.50 -14.85 9.26
N TYR A 155 -50.61 -15.28 8.01
CA TYR A 155 -49.84 -16.42 7.50
C TYR A 155 -48.33 -16.18 7.52
N ARG A 156 -47.90 -14.92 7.41
CA ARG A 156 -46.48 -14.56 7.48
C ARG A 156 -45.89 -14.63 8.89
N LEU A 157 -46.72 -14.43 9.92
CA LEU A 157 -46.27 -14.35 11.30
C LEU A 157 -46.68 -15.55 12.17
N LYS A 158 -47.65 -16.38 11.75
CA LYS A 158 -48.20 -17.49 12.57
C LYS A 158 -47.16 -18.53 13.02
N ASP A 159 -46.12 -18.74 12.21
CA ASP A 159 -45.06 -19.74 12.48
C ASP A 159 -43.84 -19.11 13.18
N ARG A 160 -43.93 -17.82 13.55
CA ARG A 160 -42.87 -17.08 14.26
C ARG A 160 -43.18 -17.00 15.76
N PRO A 161 -42.16 -16.84 16.63
CA PRO A 161 -42.34 -16.70 18.08
C PRO A 161 -42.87 -15.31 18.47
N VAL A 162 -44.07 -14.94 17.99
CA VAL A 162 -44.71 -13.63 18.17
C VAL A 162 -46.06 -13.80 18.86
N HIS A 163 -46.42 -12.90 19.77
CA HIS A 163 -47.72 -12.94 20.44
C HIS A 163 -48.78 -12.28 19.55
N LEU A 164 -49.47 -13.07 18.73
CA LEU A 164 -50.46 -12.58 17.77
C LEU A 164 -51.81 -12.26 18.42
N TRP A 165 -52.31 -11.04 18.16
CA TRP A 165 -53.66 -10.61 18.48
C TRP A 165 -54.50 -10.58 17.20
N LEU A 166 -55.47 -11.49 17.08
CA LEU A 166 -56.28 -11.63 15.87
C LEU A 166 -57.46 -10.66 15.89
N THR A 167 -57.68 -9.98 14.78
CA THR A 167 -58.79 -9.03 14.57
C THR A 167 -59.58 -9.39 13.33
N SER A 168 -60.78 -8.85 13.17
CA SER A 168 -61.67 -9.17 12.04
C SER A 168 -61.41 -8.29 10.81
N SER A 169 -60.83 -7.09 11.01
CA SER A 169 -60.51 -6.15 9.94
C SER A 169 -59.21 -5.39 10.21
N GLN A 170 -58.56 -4.88 9.16
CA GLN A 170 -57.38 -4.04 9.29
C GLN A 170 -57.66 -2.72 10.05
N GLU A 171 -58.89 -2.20 9.99
CA GLU A 171 -59.31 -1.02 10.76
C GLU A 171 -59.29 -1.32 12.27
N GLU A 172 -59.82 -2.47 12.68
CA GLU A 172 -59.73 -2.97 14.04
C GLU A 172 -58.27 -3.23 14.45
N THR A 173 -57.46 -3.83 13.56
CA THR A 173 -56.02 -4.08 13.80
C THR A 173 -55.29 -2.78 14.18
N LEU A 174 -55.51 -1.71 13.41
CA LEU A 174 -54.87 -0.41 13.65
C LEU A 174 -55.47 0.33 14.84
N ALA A 175 -56.77 0.18 15.12
CA ALA A 175 -57.41 0.76 16.29
C ALA A 175 -56.77 0.26 17.59
N LEU A 176 -56.49 -1.05 17.72
CA LEU A 176 -55.80 -1.61 18.88
C LEU A 176 -54.39 -1.01 19.08
N LEU A 177 -53.66 -0.78 17.99
CA LEU A 177 -52.33 -0.16 18.04
C LEU A 177 -52.40 1.30 18.52
N VAL A 178 -53.36 2.06 17.97
CA VAL A 178 -53.59 3.46 18.32
C VAL A 178 -54.04 3.60 19.78
N ASN A 179 -54.84 2.66 20.28
CA ASN A 179 -55.30 2.63 21.67
C ASN A 179 -54.23 2.15 22.66
N GLY A 180 -53.09 1.64 22.18
CA GLY A 180 -52.02 1.14 23.04
C GLY A 180 -52.21 -0.29 23.56
N GLU A 181 -53.17 -1.03 23.01
CA GLU A 181 -53.50 -2.40 23.45
C GLU A 181 -52.50 -3.43 22.92
N VAL A 182 -51.86 -3.11 21.79
CA VAL A 182 -50.77 -3.90 21.16
C VAL A 182 -49.55 -3.02 20.90
N ASP A 183 -48.39 -3.64 20.71
CA ASP A 183 -47.10 -2.96 20.50
C ASP A 183 -46.81 -2.68 19.02
N ALA A 184 -47.31 -3.55 18.13
CA ALA A 184 -47.24 -3.38 16.68
C ALA A 184 -48.52 -3.88 15.99
N ALA A 185 -48.78 -3.39 14.79
CA ALA A 185 -49.77 -3.96 13.88
C ALA A 185 -49.10 -4.28 12.54
N VAL A 186 -49.43 -5.42 11.94
CA VAL A 186 -48.89 -5.82 10.62
C VAL A 186 -50.03 -6.07 9.65
N GLY A 187 -50.01 -5.36 8.53
CA GLY A 187 -51.06 -5.39 7.52
C GLY A 187 -50.63 -4.75 6.22
N ASN A 188 -51.60 -4.54 5.32
CA ASN A 188 -51.33 -3.89 4.04
C ASN A 188 -50.83 -2.46 4.23
N HIS A 189 -49.73 -2.10 3.56
CA HIS A 189 -49.10 -0.80 3.69
C HIS A 189 -50.03 0.36 3.31
N LEU A 190 -50.60 0.36 2.10
CA LEU A 190 -51.38 1.50 1.62
C LEU A 190 -52.76 1.56 2.27
N THR A 191 -53.42 0.43 2.52
CA THR A 191 -54.66 0.39 3.31
C THR A 191 -54.44 0.95 4.70
N GLY A 192 -53.35 0.57 5.37
CA GLY A 192 -53.08 1.08 6.71
C GLY A 192 -52.78 2.57 6.74
N LYS A 193 -52.01 3.07 5.77
CA LYS A 193 -51.77 4.50 5.60
C LYS A 193 -53.07 5.26 5.36
N TYR A 194 -53.94 4.75 4.48
CA TYR A 194 -55.24 5.35 4.19
C TYR A 194 -56.15 5.41 5.43
N ILE A 195 -56.29 4.32 6.18
CA ILE A 195 -57.10 4.28 7.41
C ILE A 195 -56.56 5.28 8.44
N LEU A 196 -55.25 5.34 8.65
CA LEU A 196 -54.62 6.28 9.58
C LEU A 196 -54.79 7.74 9.16
N GLN A 197 -54.80 8.03 7.85
CA GLN A 197 -55.09 9.36 7.32
C GLN A 197 -56.56 9.73 7.52
N ARG A 198 -57.50 8.87 7.11
CA ARG A 198 -58.96 9.08 7.25
C ARG A 198 -59.38 9.31 8.71
N THR A 199 -58.73 8.61 9.63
CA THR A 199 -59.00 8.71 11.08
C THR A 199 -58.20 9.81 11.79
N ASN A 200 -57.37 10.57 11.07
CA ASN A 200 -56.45 11.57 11.63
C ASN A 200 -55.52 11.02 12.73
N LYS A 201 -55.10 9.75 12.62
CA LYS A 201 -54.18 9.08 13.57
C LYS A 201 -52.77 8.87 13.02
N HIS A 202 -52.53 9.23 11.75
CA HIS A 202 -51.24 9.08 11.08
C HIS A 202 -50.08 9.82 11.76
N GLU A 203 -50.34 10.87 12.54
CA GLU A 203 -49.28 11.60 13.24
C GLU A 203 -48.68 10.85 14.43
N ASN A 204 -49.37 9.85 14.98
CA ASN A 204 -48.90 9.13 16.18
C ASN A 204 -48.31 7.76 15.86
N ILE A 205 -48.46 7.30 14.61
CA ILE A 205 -48.00 6.00 14.13
C ILE A 205 -46.90 6.22 13.10
N LYS A 206 -45.84 5.42 13.16
CA LYS A 206 -44.80 5.34 12.14
C LYS A 206 -44.77 3.93 11.54
N ILE A 207 -44.28 3.87 10.31
CA ILE A 207 -44.07 2.62 9.58
C ILE A 207 -42.59 2.29 9.66
N VAL A 208 -42.24 1.05 10.01
CA VAL A 208 -40.86 0.60 10.21
C VAL A 208 -40.54 -0.62 9.35
N GLY A 209 -39.26 -0.77 9.02
CA GLY A 209 -38.76 -1.85 8.18
C GLY A 209 -38.92 -1.60 6.68
N GLY A 210 -38.45 -2.56 5.88
CA GLY A 210 -38.70 -2.61 4.44
C GLY A 210 -40.10 -3.17 4.12
N ALA A 211 -40.54 -3.00 2.87
CA ALA A 211 -41.75 -3.64 2.37
C ALA A 211 -41.67 -5.17 2.51
N ILE A 212 -42.65 -5.77 3.18
CA ILE A 212 -42.71 -7.23 3.39
C ILE A 212 -43.59 -7.84 2.30
N ASP A 213 -43.08 -8.89 1.64
CA ASP A 213 -43.73 -9.62 0.54
C ASP A 213 -44.37 -8.69 -0.52
N PRO A 214 -43.58 -7.79 -1.13
CA PRO A 214 -44.07 -6.92 -2.21
C PRO A 214 -44.38 -7.77 -3.44
N GLU A 215 -45.63 -7.72 -3.91
CA GLU A 215 -46.02 -8.37 -5.17
C GLU A 215 -46.78 -7.40 -6.06
N GLY A 216 -46.77 -7.71 -7.35
CA GLY A 216 -47.58 -7.03 -8.35
C GLY A 216 -49.07 -7.18 -8.04
N TYR A 217 -49.78 -6.07 -8.12
CA TYR A 217 -51.22 -6.02 -8.13
C TYR A 217 -51.67 -5.82 -9.58
N CYS A 218 -52.44 -6.78 -10.08
CA CYS A 218 -52.75 -6.94 -11.49
C CYS A 218 -54.25 -7.10 -11.68
N VAL A 219 -54.68 -6.96 -12.94
CA VAL A 219 -55.98 -7.47 -13.38
C VAL A 219 -55.79 -8.92 -13.78
N ALA A 220 -56.65 -9.82 -13.29
CA ALA A 220 -56.64 -11.22 -13.66
C ALA A 220 -57.79 -11.53 -14.62
N VAL A 221 -57.52 -12.31 -15.66
CA VAL A 221 -58.50 -12.86 -16.60
C VAL A 221 -58.36 -14.38 -16.67
N GLN A 222 -59.28 -15.08 -17.31
CA GLN A 222 -59.10 -16.52 -17.55
C GLN A 222 -57.86 -16.77 -18.43
N GLU A 223 -57.19 -17.90 -18.22
CA GLU A 223 -56.02 -18.31 -19.01
C GLU A 223 -56.35 -18.33 -20.52
N GLY A 224 -55.54 -17.63 -21.32
CA GLY A 224 -55.70 -17.51 -22.77
C GLY A 224 -56.70 -16.45 -23.24
N ASP A 225 -57.27 -15.65 -22.34
CA ASP A 225 -58.26 -14.63 -22.71
C ASP A 225 -57.60 -13.42 -23.42
N PRO A 226 -58.01 -13.06 -24.65
CA PRO A 226 -57.46 -11.91 -25.37
C PRO A 226 -57.71 -10.56 -24.68
N LEU A 227 -58.62 -10.48 -23.70
CA LEU A 227 -58.85 -9.27 -22.90
C LEU A 227 -57.61 -8.82 -22.13
N LEU A 228 -56.66 -9.71 -21.85
CA LEU A 228 -55.40 -9.37 -21.22
C LEU A 228 -54.65 -8.26 -21.99
N ALA A 229 -54.60 -8.38 -23.32
CA ALA A 229 -53.94 -7.40 -24.18
C ALA A 229 -54.66 -6.04 -24.17
N VAL A 230 -55.98 -6.04 -23.96
CA VAL A 230 -56.78 -4.81 -23.82
C VAL A 230 -56.43 -4.11 -22.50
N PHE A 231 -56.41 -4.84 -21.38
CA PHE A 231 -56.02 -4.27 -20.09
C PHE A 231 -54.59 -3.73 -20.12
N ASN A 232 -53.62 -4.48 -20.66
CA ASN A 232 -52.23 -4.03 -20.75
C ASN A 232 -52.07 -2.76 -21.61
N ARG A 233 -52.76 -2.70 -22.76
CA ARG A 233 -52.73 -1.51 -23.62
C ARG A 233 -53.32 -0.30 -22.90
N GLY A 234 -54.51 -0.43 -22.32
CA GLY A 234 -55.14 0.68 -21.62
C GLY A 234 -54.36 1.12 -20.38
N LEU A 235 -53.72 0.19 -19.65
CA LEU A 235 -52.80 0.52 -18.56
C LEU A 235 -51.58 1.30 -19.06
N ALA A 236 -50.99 0.92 -20.20
CA ALA A 236 -49.89 1.63 -20.80
C ALA A 236 -50.29 3.05 -21.24
N ASP A 237 -51.45 3.20 -21.89
CA ASP A 237 -51.97 4.48 -22.36
C ASP A 237 -52.19 5.48 -21.20
N ILE A 238 -52.87 5.03 -20.12
CA ILE A 238 -53.15 5.90 -18.97
C ILE A 238 -51.90 6.25 -18.16
N LYS A 239 -50.87 5.39 -18.19
CA LYS A 239 -49.55 5.70 -17.63
C LYS A 239 -48.84 6.76 -18.49
N GLN A 240 -48.85 6.59 -19.82
CA GLN A 240 -48.18 7.50 -20.74
C GLN A 240 -48.78 8.91 -20.74
N ASN A 241 -50.11 9.03 -20.63
CA ASN A 241 -50.81 10.32 -20.64
C ASN A 241 -50.93 10.99 -19.26
N GLY A 242 -50.35 10.39 -18.21
CA GLY A 242 -50.36 10.91 -16.83
C GLY A 242 -51.69 10.79 -16.08
N THR A 243 -52.68 10.07 -16.62
CA THR A 243 -53.96 9.83 -15.93
C THR A 243 -53.77 8.89 -14.74
N TYR A 244 -52.89 7.89 -14.88
CA TYR A 244 -52.51 7.01 -13.77
C TYR A 244 -52.02 7.81 -12.56
N ASP A 245 -51.08 8.75 -12.75
CA ASP A 245 -50.50 9.52 -11.65
C ASP A 245 -51.55 10.37 -10.92
N LYS A 246 -52.52 10.91 -11.65
CA LYS A 246 -53.65 11.67 -11.06
C LYS A 246 -54.56 10.78 -10.22
N ILE A 247 -54.88 9.58 -10.72
CA ILE A 247 -55.69 8.59 -9.98
C ILE A 247 -54.92 8.11 -8.74
N TYR A 248 -53.63 7.82 -8.89
CA TYR A 248 -52.76 7.44 -7.78
C TYR A 248 -52.71 8.53 -6.71
N ALA A 249 -52.46 9.78 -7.11
CA ALA A 249 -52.41 10.92 -6.19
C ALA A 249 -53.73 11.16 -5.46
N LYS A 250 -54.87 10.97 -6.13
CA LYS A 250 -56.21 11.07 -5.54
C LYS A 250 -56.40 10.10 -4.36
N TRP A 251 -55.92 8.87 -4.48
CA TRP A 251 -56.17 7.81 -3.49
C TRP A 251 -55.06 7.63 -2.45
N PHE A 252 -53.80 7.90 -2.82
CA PHE A 252 -52.63 7.62 -1.98
C PHE A 252 -51.80 8.87 -1.61
N GLY A 253 -52.16 10.04 -2.15
CA GLY A 253 -51.41 11.29 -2.06
C GLY A 253 -50.27 11.36 -3.09
N GLU A 254 -49.58 12.51 -3.17
CA GLU A 254 -48.40 12.62 -4.02
C GLU A 254 -47.33 11.60 -3.56
N PRO A 255 -46.72 10.83 -4.48
CA PRO A 255 -45.50 10.11 -4.14
C PRO A 255 -44.51 11.15 -3.63
N VAL A 256 -43.91 10.90 -2.46
CA VAL A 256 -42.76 11.68 -2.00
C VAL A 256 -41.56 11.25 -2.87
N ASP A 257 -41.58 11.66 -4.13
CA ASP A 257 -40.40 11.64 -4.97
C ASP A 257 -39.48 12.72 -4.43
N TYR A 258 -38.33 12.33 -3.86
CA TYR A 258 -37.25 13.28 -3.67
C TYR A 258 -36.97 13.88 -5.05
N PRO A 259 -37.13 15.21 -5.25
CA PRO A 259 -37.11 15.78 -6.58
C PRO A 259 -35.81 15.37 -7.27
N VAL A 260 -35.84 14.98 -8.55
CA VAL A 260 -34.64 14.62 -9.34
C VAL A 260 -33.53 15.68 -9.23
N GLN A 261 -33.90 16.94 -8.93
CA GLN A 261 -32.99 18.03 -8.61
C GLN A 261 -32.12 17.77 -7.37
N TYR A 262 -32.62 17.07 -6.34
CA TYR A 262 -31.88 16.66 -5.15
C TYR A 262 -30.72 15.72 -5.50
N TYR A 263 -30.97 14.67 -6.28
CA TYR A 263 -29.92 13.75 -6.74
C TYR A 263 -28.93 14.44 -7.69
N LYS A 264 -29.41 15.27 -8.61
CA LYS A 264 -28.54 16.06 -9.50
C LYS A 264 -27.63 17.01 -8.73
N ARG A 265 -28.14 17.74 -7.74
CA ARG A 265 -27.34 18.66 -6.91
C ARG A 265 -26.28 17.91 -6.11
N ASN A 266 -26.67 16.84 -5.43
CA ASN A 266 -25.73 16.05 -4.62
C ASN A 266 -24.66 15.39 -5.50
N PHE A 267 -25.04 14.92 -6.68
CA PHE A 267 -24.09 14.39 -7.67
C PHE A 267 -23.12 15.47 -8.17
N SER A 268 -23.58 16.68 -8.49
CA SER A 268 -22.72 17.80 -8.90
C SER A 268 -21.76 18.24 -7.80
N ILE A 269 -22.21 18.27 -6.53
CA ILE A 269 -21.35 18.57 -5.38
C ILE A 269 -20.30 17.47 -5.20
N ALA A 270 -20.72 16.19 -5.27
CA ALA A 270 -19.80 15.06 -5.19
C ALA A 270 -18.76 15.10 -6.31
N LEU A 271 -19.18 15.37 -7.54
CA LEU A 271 -18.30 15.53 -8.70
C LEU A 271 -17.31 16.68 -8.51
N GLY A 272 -17.77 17.82 -8.01
CA GLY A 272 -16.91 18.96 -7.65
C GLY A 272 -15.86 18.58 -6.59
N GLY A 273 -16.27 17.84 -5.56
CA GLY A 273 -15.37 17.31 -4.53
C GLY A 273 -14.30 16.38 -5.10
N VAL A 274 -14.68 15.49 -6.01
CA VAL A 274 -13.74 14.59 -6.71
C VAL A 274 -12.74 15.38 -7.55
N VAL A 275 -13.18 16.40 -8.30
CA VAL A 275 -12.28 17.26 -9.08
C VAL A 275 -11.28 17.99 -8.19
N VAL A 276 -11.73 18.54 -7.06
CA VAL A 276 -10.83 19.19 -6.08
C VAL A 276 -9.80 18.19 -5.54
N LEU A 277 -10.22 16.97 -5.18
CA LEU A 277 -9.31 15.92 -4.72
C LEU A 277 -8.25 15.57 -5.78
N VAL A 278 -8.64 15.47 -7.06
CA VAL A 278 -7.72 15.19 -8.16
C VAL A 278 -6.70 16.32 -8.32
N VAL A 279 -7.13 17.59 -8.23
CA VAL A 279 -6.22 18.74 -8.30
C VAL A 279 -5.24 18.75 -7.14
N VAL A 280 -5.71 18.50 -5.91
CA VAL A 280 -4.84 18.40 -4.72
C VAL A 280 -3.83 17.26 -4.86
N ALA A 281 -4.26 16.09 -5.34
CA ALA A 281 -3.38 14.96 -5.58
C ALA A 281 -2.33 15.29 -6.66
N ALA A 282 -2.72 15.96 -7.75
CA ALA A 282 -1.80 16.37 -8.80
C ALA A 282 -0.74 17.37 -8.29
N VAL A 283 -1.14 18.36 -7.48
CA VAL A 283 -0.21 19.31 -6.84
C VAL A 283 0.74 18.58 -5.89
N PHE A 284 0.22 17.65 -5.08
CA PHE A 284 1.03 16.86 -4.17
C PHE A 284 2.07 16.01 -4.91
N ILE A 285 1.67 15.34 -5.99
CA ILE A 285 2.58 14.56 -6.85
C ILE A 285 3.66 15.46 -7.46
N GLN A 286 3.29 16.64 -7.97
CA GLN A 286 4.25 17.60 -8.53
C GLN A 286 5.29 18.06 -7.49
N ILE A 287 4.84 18.39 -6.28
CA ILE A 287 5.73 18.78 -5.17
C ILE A 287 6.67 17.62 -4.82
N ASN A 288 6.16 16.40 -4.73
CA ASN A 288 6.96 15.23 -4.39
C ASN A 288 8.05 14.96 -5.44
N LEU A 289 7.69 14.99 -6.73
CA LEU A 289 8.63 14.82 -7.83
C LEU A 289 9.70 15.93 -7.87
N TYR A 290 9.32 17.18 -7.58
CA TYR A 290 10.26 18.29 -7.46
C TYR A 290 11.23 18.08 -6.30
N LEU A 291 10.72 17.73 -5.11
CA LEU A 291 11.53 17.49 -3.91
C LEU A 291 12.53 16.36 -4.12
N GLN A 292 12.13 15.25 -4.74
CA GLN A 292 13.05 14.14 -5.03
C GLN A 292 14.22 14.56 -5.92
N ARG A 293 13.96 15.40 -6.93
CA ARG A 293 15.01 15.93 -7.82
C ARG A 293 15.96 16.85 -7.07
N GLU A 294 15.42 17.74 -6.25
CA GLU A 294 16.20 18.69 -5.47
C GLU A 294 17.07 17.95 -4.44
N VAL A 295 16.52 16.98 -3.71
CA VAL A 295 17.28 16.14 -2.77
C VAL A 295 18.42 15.44 -3.51
N LYS A 296 18.15 14.78 -4.65
CA LYS A 296 19.20 14.11 -5.42
C LYS A 296 20.31 15.07 -5.86
N LYS A 297 19.95 16.28 -6.29
CA LYS A 297 20.91 17.32 -6.68
C LYS A 297 21.77 17.74 -5.49
N ARG A 298 21.15 18.00 -4.33
CA ARG A 298 21.85 18.37 -3.09
C ARG A 298 22.76 17.26 -2.58
N THR A 299 22.33 16.01 -2.64
CA THR A 299 23.17 14.86 -2.27
C THR A 299 24.41 14.78 -3.15
N LEU A 300 24.27 14.97 -4.47
CA LEU A 300 25.40 15.00 -5.40
C LEU A 300 26.33 16.19 -5.15
N GLU A 301 25.79 17.38 -4.85
CA GLU A 301 26.58 18.56 -4.46
C GLU A 301 27.39 18.29 -3.18
N ILE A 302 26.74 17.75 -2.14
CA ILE A 302 27.38 17.41 -0.86
C ILE A 302 28.49 16.37 -1.07
N GLN A 303 28.23 15.33 -1.88
CA GLN A 303 29.24 14.32 -2.20
C GLN A 303 30.48 14.94 -2.84
N LYS A 304 30.29 15.82 -3.85
CA LYS A 304 31.41 16.53 -4.48
C LYS A 304 32.19 17.41 -3.51
N ILE A 305 31.49 18.18 -2.67
CA ILE A 305 32.12 19.04 -1.67
C ILE A 305 32.92 18.21 -0.68
N ASN A 306 32.42 17.05 -0.26
CA ASN A 306 33.12 16.16 0.66
C ASN A 306 34.39 15.56 0.03
N GLU A 307 34.33 15.13 -1.23
CA GLU A 307 35.51 14.67 -1.98
C GLU A 307 36.55 15.79 -2.14
N GLU A 308 36.12 17.02 -2.44
CA GLU A 308 37.00 18.18 -2.52
C GLU A 308 37.63 18.52 -1.16
N LEU A 309 36.86 18.45 -0.08
CA LEU A 309 37.34 18.69 1.28
C LEU A 309 38.40 17.66 1.68
N GLN A 310 38.13 16.37 1.47
CA GLN A 310 39.10 15.30 1.72
C GLN A 310 40.38 15.49 0.91
N ARG A 311 40.28 15.95 -0.34
CA ARG A 311 41.46 16.25 -1.16
C ARG A 311 42.25 17.43 -0.58
N LYS A 312 41.56 18.45 -0.07
CA LYS A 312 42.18 19.62 0.55
C LYS A 312 42.89 19.28 1.86
N ASP A 313 42.25 18.53 2.76
CA ASP A 313 42.85 18.10 4.04
C ASP A 313 44.11 17.27 3.81
N LYS A 314 44.07 16.36 2.82
CA LYS A 314 45.25 15.57 2.40
C LYS A 314 46.38 16.45 1.86
N MET A 315 46.04 17.45 1.04
CA MET A 315 47.03 18.40 0.50
C MET A 315 47.62 19.29 1.60
N GLU A 316 46.84 19.66 2.61
CA GLU A 316 47.35 20.40 3.76
C GLU A 316 48.32 19.54 4.59
N ALA A 317 47.94 18.28 4.87
CA ALA A 317 48.81 17.32 5.54
C ALA A 317 50.11 17.10 4.74
N LEU A 318 50.01 16.90 3.42
CA LEU A 318 51.16 16.82 2.52
C LEU A 318 52.04 18.08 2.60
N GLY A 319 51.42 19.27 2.58
CA GLY A 319 52.10 20.55 2.68
C GLY A 319 52.94 20.68 3.95
N LYS A 320 52.43 20.22 5.09
CA LYS A 320 53.19 20.16 6.36
C LYS A 320 54.40 19.22 6.28
N LEU A 321 54.34 18.17 5.45
CA LEU A 321 55.41 17.19 5.27
C LEU A 321 56.46 17.59 4.22
N VAL A 322 56.16 18.49 3.28
CA VAL A 322 57.08 18.88 2.20
C VAL A 322 58.42 19.40 2.74
N ALA A 323 58.39 20.19 3.82
CA ALA A 323 59.61 20.76 4.41
C ALA A 323 60.56 19.67 4.93
N CYS A 324 60.01 18.65 5.61
CA CYS A 324 60.79 17.50 6.10
C CYS A 324 61.30 16.63 4.95
N ILE A 325 60.47 16.36 3.93
CA ILE A 325 60.86 15.60 2.73
C ILE A 325 62.00 16.28 1.99
N ALA A 326 61.91 17.60 1.82
CA ALA A 326 62.95 18.37 1.15
C ALA A 326 64.30 18.27 1.90
N HIS A 327 64.25 18.22 3.23
CA HIS A 327 65.42 18.00 4.06
C HIS A 327 65.98 16.57 3.88
N GLU A 328 65.10 15.56 3.94
CA GLU A 328 65.44 14.15 3.77
C GLU A 328 65.95 13.78 2.38
N ILE A 329 65.50 14.44 1.31
CA ILE A 329 66.03 14.28 -0.05
C ILE A 329 67.40 14.97 -0.17
N ARG A 330 67.59 16.12 0.48
CA ARG A 330 68.85 16.87 0.40
C ARG A 330 70.02 16.09 1.01
N THR A 331 69.77 15.33 2.06
CA THR A 331 70.79 14.51 2.75
C THR A 331 71.48 13.48 1.86
N PRO A 332 70.79 12.49 1.25
CA PRO A 332 71.39 11.51 0.34
C PRO A 332 72.02 12.19 -0.88
N LEU A 333 71.40 13.25 -1.39
CA LEU A 333 71.89 13.99 -2.56
C LEU A 333 73.20 14.72 -2.26
N THR A 334 73.35 15.26 -1.05
CA THR A 334 74.61 15.89 -0.57
C THR A 334 75.69 14.83 -0.37
N SER A 335 75.35 13.66 0.17
CA SER A 335 76.27 12.53 0.32
C SER A 335 76.79 12.04 -1.03
N ILE A 336 75.89 11.76 -1.98
CA ILE A 336 76.24 11.36 -3.36
C ILE A 336 77.11 12.43 -4.02
N LYS A 337 76.73 13.71 -3.93
CA LYS A 337 77.51 14.82 -4.49
C LYS A 337 78.92 14.86 -3.91
N THR A 338 79.07 14.70 -2.60
CA THR A 338 80.37 14.70 -1.91
C THR A 338 81.25 13.55 -2.40
N PHE A 339 80.70 12.33 -2.51
CA PHE A 339 81.43 11.18 -3.05
C PHE A 339 81.85 11.41 -4.52
N VAL A 340 80.95 11.91 -5.36
CA VAL A 340 81.24 12.20 -6.77
C VAL A 340 82.29 13.31 -6.91
N GLU A 341 82.26 14.36 -6.08
CA GLU A 341 83.25 15.45 -6.08
C GLU A 341 84.64 15.00 -5.59
N LEU A 342 84.68 14.05 -4.65
CA LEU A 342 85.93 13.46 -4.17
C LEU A 342 86.52 12.41 -5.13
N LEU A 343 85.74 11.95 -6.11
CA LEU A 343 86.14 10.90 -7.05
C LEU A 343 87.45 11.21 -7.80
N PRO A 344 87.64 12.40 -8.41
CA PRO A 344 88.87 12.70 -9.15
C PRO A 344 90.11 12.77 -8.25
N ALA A 345 89.95 13.24 -7.01
CA ALA A 345 91.05 13.43 -6.07
C ALA A 345 91.44 12.15 -5.31
N LYS A 346 90.52 11.18 -5.18
CA LYS A 346 90.71 9.95 -4.40
C LYS A 346 90.53 8.67 -5.20
N TYR A 347 90.50 8.75 -6.53
CA TYR A 347 90.24 7.61 -7.42
C TYR A 347 91.16 6.42 -7.15
N ASP A 348 92.47 6.68 -6.98
CA ASP A 348 93.45 5.61 -6.81
C ASP A 348 93.34 4.92 -5.44
N ASN A 349 92.67 5.53 -4.46
CA ASN A 349 92.51 4.97 -3.12
C ASN A 349 91.50 3.79 -3.14
N PRO A 350 91.95 2.54 -2.87
CA PRO A 350 91.07 1.36 -2.93
C PRO A 350 89.93 1.40 -1.90
N LEU A 351 90.21 1.89 -0.67
CA LEU A 351 89.21 2.04 0.39
C LEU A 351 88.13 3.06 0.00
N PHE A 352 88.49 4.11 -0.73
CA PHE A 352 87.53 5.09 -1.22
C PHE A 352 86.64 4.51 -2.32
N ARG A 353 87.21 3.74 -3.27
CA ARG A 353 86.45 3.04 -4.32
C ARG A 353 85.44 2.04 -3.75
N GLU A 354 85.83 1.30 -2.71
CA GLU A 354 84.93 0.39 -2.00
C GLU A 354 83.78 1.14 -1.33
N LYS A 355 84.09 2.22 -0.57
CA LYS A 355 83.07 3.06 0.05
C LYS A 355 82.09 3.64 -0.97
N ILE A 356 82.57 4.17 -2.09
CA ILE A 356 81.68 4.69 -3.14
C ILE A 356 80.74 3.62 -3.68
N SER A 357 81.29 2.42 -3.94
CA SER A 357 80.54 1.31 -4.53
C SER A 357 79.47 0.76 -3.57
N GLN A 358 79.65 0.95 -2.27
CA GLN A 358 78.68 0.56 -1.25
C GLN A 358 77.67 1.67 -0.92
N PHE A 359 78.14 2.90 -0.68
CA PHE A 359 77.31 3.98 -0.14
C PHE A 359 76.45 4.67 -1.22
N VAL A 360 76.98 4.94 -2.41
CA VAL A 360 76.21 5.66 -3.44
C VAL A 360 74.96 4.89 -3.86
N PRO A 361 75.00 3.57 -4.14
CA PRO A 361 73.78 2.81 -4.44
C PRO A 361 72.76 2.80 -3.29
N GLN A 362 73.22 2.76 -2.03
CA GLN A 362 72.34 2.81 -0.86
C GLN A 362 71.60 4.16 -0.76
N GLU A 363 72.28 5.27 -1.00
CA GLU A 363 71.65 6.60 -1.00
C GLU A 363 70.66 6.78 -2.16
N VAL A 364 70.93 6.16 -3.32
CA VAL A 364 69.99 6.14 -4.46
C VAL A 364 68.73 5.34 -4.10
N GLU A 365 68.86 4.17 -3.47
CA GLU A 365 67.67 3.41 -3.08
C GLU A 365 66.88 4.04 -1.94
N ARG A 366 67.57 4.75 -1.04
CA ARG A 366 66.90 5.57 -0.03
C ARG A 366 66.05 6.67 -0.70
N LEU A 367 66.60 7.36 -1.70
CA LEU A 367 65.86 8.36 -2.49
C LEU A 367 64.64 7.76 -3.18
N ASN A 368 64.79 6.60 -3.84
CA ASN A 368 63.68 5.90 -4.48
C ASN A 368 62.58 5.53 -3.49
N THR A 369 62.96 5.06 -2.30
CA THR A 369 62.01 4.69 -1.24
C THR A 369 61.21 5.92 -0.78
N ILE A 370 61.88 7.04 -0.48
CA ILE A 370 61.21 8.28 -0.07
C ILE A 370 60.23 8.78 -1.14
N VAL A 371 60.63 8.73 -2.42
CA VAL A 371 59.77 9.15 -3.54
C VAL A 371 58.58 8.21 -3.70
N ASN A 372 58.78 6.90 -3.60
CA ASN A 372 57.69 5.92 -3.72
C ASN A 372 56.70 6.01 -2.56
N ASP A 373 57.17 6.19 -1.33
CA ASP A 373 56.32 6.40 -0.16
C ASP A 373 55.47 7.67 -0.33
N LEU A 374 56.08 8.77 -0.80
CA LEU A 374 55.38 10.01 -1.09
C LEU A 374 54.31 9.86 -2.19
N LEU A 375 54.65 9.18 -3.28
CA LEU A 375 53.72 8.93 -4.39
C LEU A 375 52.57 8.02 -3.97
N SER A 376 52.84 7.02 -3.13
CA SER A 376 51.82 6.11 -2.60
C SER A 376 50.78 6.84 -1.73
N TYR A 377 51.21 7.83 -0.96
CA TYR A 377 50.34 8.67 -0.14
C TYR A 377 49.59 9.73 -0.97
N ALA A 378 50.28 10.39 -1.90
CA ALA A 378 49.70 11.45 -2.73
C ALA A 378 48.68 10.93 -3.74
N ASN A 379 48.80 9.67 -4.17
CA ASN A 379 47.91 9.09 -5.17
C ASN A 379 47.58 7.61 -4.86
N PRO A 380 46.79 7.36 -3.80
CA PRO A 380 46.41 6.01 -3.45
C PRO A 380 45.48 5.44 -4.54
N ARG A 381 45.75 4.19 -4.94
CA ARG A 381 44.80 3.42 -5.76
C ARG A 381 43.49 3.28 -5.02
N LYS A 382 42.38 3.17 -5.76
CA LYS A 382 41.07 2.85 -5.18
C LYS A 382 41.20 1.59 -4.33
N ILE A 383 40.84 1.66 -3.05
CA ILE A 383 40.95 0.54 -2.11
C ILE A 383 39.98 -0.55 -2.58
N GLU A 384 40.50 -1.73 -2.88
CA GLU A 384 39.71 -2.90 -3.27
C GLU A 384 39.82 -3.94 -2.15
N ARG A 385 38.89 -3.87 -1.19
CA ARG A 385 38.87 -4.83 -0.08
C ARG A 385 38.28 -6.15 -0.55
N GLU A 386 39.01 -7.22 -0.31
CA GLU A 386 38.57 -8.58 -0.58
C GLU A 386 38.69 -9.45 0.68
N THR A 387 37.82 -10.44 0.80
CA THR A 387 37.88 -11.42 1.89
C THR A 387 38.98 -12.43 1.57
N THR A 388 39.96 -12.57 2.44
CA THR A 388 41.09 -13.48 2.23
C THR A 388 41.50 -14.18 3.53
N PRO A 389 41.97 -15.44 3.50
CA PRO A 389 42.51 -16.11 4.67
C PRO A 389 43.78 -15.41 5.19
N LEU A 390 43.84 -15.12 6.49
CA LEU A 390 44.98 -14.44 7.11
C LEU A 390 46.29 -15.19 6.88
N LYS A 391 46.26 -16.52 6.99
CA LYS A 391 47.40 -17.41 6.73
C LYS A 391 48.00 -17.17 5.33
N ARG A 392 47.16 -17.01 4.31
CA ARG A 392 47.59 -16.76 2.93
C ARG A 392 48.31 -15.42 2.76
N LEU A 393 47.92 -14.38 3.50
CA LEU A 393 48.63 -13.10 3.48
C LEU A 393 50.04 -13.25 4.03
N ILE A 394 50.17 -13.97 5.15
CA ILE A 394 51.47 -14.19 5.81
C ILE A 394 52.37 -15.06 4.95
N ASP A 395 51.88 -16.18 4.43
CA ASP A 395 52.69 -17.06 3.59
C ASP A 395 53.25 -16.30 2.36
N ASN A 396 52.47 -15.40 1.75
CA ASN A 396 52.94 -14.56 0.65
C ASN A 396 54.04 -13.55 1.06
N VAL A 397 54.04 -13.10 2.31
CA VAL A 397 55.04 -12.15 2.83
C VAL A 397 56.31 -12.89 3.27
N MET A 398 56.18 -14.05 3.90
CA MET A 398 57.31 -14.82 4.43
C MET A 398 58.30 -15.29 3.36
N VAL A 399 57.83 -15.49 2.11
CA VAL A 399 58.70 -15.83 0.97
C VAL A 399 59.82 -14.79 0.76
N PHE A 400 59.57 -13.50 1.06
CA PHE A 400 60.57 -12.44 0.89
C PHE A 400 61.68 -12.47 1.95
N PHE A 401 61.40 -13.06 3.11
CA PHE A 401 62.29 -12.99 4.27
C PHE A 401 62.96 -14.33 4.62
N ALA A 402 62.59 -15.42 3.94
CA ALA A 402 63.12 -16.76 4.22
C ALA A 402 64.66 -16.83 4.21
N ASP A 403 65.31 -16.22 3.21
CA ASP A 403 66.79 -16.20 3.11
C ASP A 403 67.43 -15.33 4.20
N ALA A 404 66.83 -14.18 4.53
CA ALA A 404 67.33 -13.29 5.58
C ALA A 404 67.26 -13.95 6.97
N ILE A 405 66.12 -14.58 7.28
CA ILE A 405 65.87 -15.32 8.53
C ILE A 405 66.87 -16.48 8.67
N ALA A 406 67.12 -17.23 7.60
CA ALA A 406 68.06 -18.35 7.60
C ALA A 406 69.52 -17.88 7.79
N ARG A 407 69.94 -16.80 7.11
CA ARG A 407 71.31 -16.27 7.24
C ARG A 407 71.62 -15.70 8.62
N GLN A 408 70.63 -15.07 9.26
CA GLN A 408 70.77 -14.49 10.60
C GLN A 408 70.53 -15.50 11.72
N GLY A 409 70.06 -16.72 11.41
CA GLY A 409 69.84 -17.78 12.40
C GLY A 409 68.67 -17.49 13.35
N ILE A 410 67.63 -16.79 12.88
CA ILE A 410 66.48 -16.42 13.69
C ILE A 410 65.56 -17.64 13.91
N ASP A 411 65.23 -17.96 15.17
CA ASP A 411 64.21 -18.96 15.50
C ASP A 411 62.81 -18.42 15.19
N LEU A 412 62.22 -18.90 14.11
CA LEU A 412 60.92 -18.48 13.60
C LEU A 412 59.82 -19.46 14.03
N GLN A 413 58.85 -18.95 14.80
CA GLN A 413 57.66 -19.69 15.21
C GLN A 413 56.42 -19.05 14.60
N ILE A 414 55.62 -19.82 13.85
CA ILE A 414 54.37 -19.35 13.24
C ILE A 414 53.21 -20.20 13.74
N ASP A 415 52.26 -19.55 14.42
CA ASP A 415 51.03 -20.16 14.94
C ASP A 415 49.81 -19.32 14.50
N ILE A 416 49.23 -19.67 13.35
CA ILE A 416 48.10 -18.93 12.77
C ILE A 416 46.96 -19.90 12.51
N ASN A 417 45.78 -19.61 13.04
CA ASN A 417 44.56 -20.34 12.72
C ASN A 417 44.19 -20.12 11.23
N GLU A 418 44.12 -21.22 10.46
CA GLU A 418 43.85 -21.22 9.01
C GLU A 418 42.44 -20.74 8.65
N GLU A 419 41.48 -20.85 9.57
CA GLU A 419 40.07 -20.50 9.34
C GLU A 419 39.79 -18.99 9.47
N VAL A 420 40.78 -18.21 9.92
CA VAL A 420 40.60 -16.77 10.15
C VAL A 420 40.59 -16.02 8.82
N LEU A 421 39.43 -15.43 8.50
CA LEU A 421 39.21 -14.59 7.32
C LEU A 421 39.29 -13.11 7.69
N VAL A 422 39.94 -12.31 6.84
CA VAL A 422 40.04 -10.85 6.97
C VAL A 422 39.57 -10.16 5.69
N GLN A 423 38.97 -8.97 5.81
CA GLN A 423 38.51 -8.18 4.66
C GLN A 423 39.41 -6.95 4.46
N VAL A 424 40.38 -7.06 3.55
CA VAL A 424 41.44 -6.05 3.36
C VAL A 424 41.83 -5.93 1.89
N ASP A 425 42.48 -4.82 1.52
CA ASP A 425 43.23 -4.72 0.27
C ASP A 425 44.54 -5.52 0.40
N ARG A 426 44.69 -6.57 -0.40
CA ARG A 426 45.85 -7.49 -0.31
C ARG A 426 47.18 -6.78 -0.57
N GLN A 427 47.22 -5.80 -1.47
CA GLN A 427 48.46 -5.15 -1.84
C GLN A 427 48.91 -4.17 -0.74
N GLN A 428 47.96 -3.40 -0.19
CA GLN A 428 48.24 -2.50 0.94
C GLN A 428 48.61 -3.27 2.19
N MET A 429 47.88 -4.35 2.51
CA MET A 429 48.17 -5.15 3.69
C MET A 429 49.51 -5.89 3.57
N LYS A 430 49.88 -6.34 2.37
CA LYS A 430 51.22 -6.88 2.11
C LYS A 430 52.31 -5.85 2.43
N GLN A 431 52.12 -4.59 2.05
CA GLN A 431 53.08 -3.51 2.35
C GLN A 431 53.21 -3.27 3.86
N VAL A 432 52.08 -3.19 4.58
CA VAL A 432 52.05 -3.04 6.04
C VAL A 432 52.81 -4.18 6.72
N MET A 433 52.52 -5.43 6.34
CA MET A 433 53.18 -6.61 6.87
C MET A 433 54.68 -6.60 6.57
N ILE A 434 55.11 -6.30 5.33
CA ILE A 434 56.53 -6.21 4.96
C ILE A 434 57.27 -5.21 5.84
N ASN A 435 56.69 -4.02 6.07
CA ASN A 435 57.30 -3.00 6.91
C ASN A 435 57.44 -3.44 8.37
N ILE A 436 56.44 -4.15 8.92
CA ILE A 436 56.48 -4.67 10.28
C ILE A 436 57.51 -5.81 10.40
N PHE A 437 57.53 -6.77 9.47
CA PHE A 437 58.50 -7.87 9.45
C PHE A 437 59.93 -7.37 9.31
N LEU A 438 60.17 -6.40 8.42
CA LEU A 438 61.49 -5.79 8.25
C LEU A 438 61.96 -5.12 9.55
N ASN A 439 61.05 -4.41 10.23
CA ASN A 439 61.36 -3.80 11.53
C ASN A 439 61.70 -4.84 12.60
N ALA A 440 60.97 -5.95 12.66
CA ALA A 440 61.20 -7.04 13.60
C ALA A 440 62.53 -7.77 13.35
N ILE A 441 62.84 -8.08 12.09
CA ILE A 441 64.11 -8.73 11.69
C ILE A 441 65.31 -7.82 12.02
N GLN A 442 65.22 -6.53 11.73
CA GLN A 442 66.28 -5.58 12.05
C GLN A 442 66.48 -5.41 13.56
N ALA A 443 65.41 -5.53 14.36
CA ALA A 443 65.49 -5.37 15.81
C ALA A 443 66.26 -6.49 16.51
N VAL A 444 66.38 -7.66 15.87
CA VAL A 444 67.06 -8.84 16.42
C VAL A 444 68.47 -9.06 15.87
N GLU A 445 68.97 -8.20 14.97
CA GLU A 445 70.30 -8.35 14.35
C GLU A 445 71.46 -8.44 15.35
N SER A 446 71.34 -7.80 16.50
CA SER A 446 72.36 -7.76 17.56
C SER A 446 72.00 -8.60 18.80
N THR A 447 70.93 -9.39 18.76
CA THR A 447 70.44 -10.20 19.89
C THR A 447 71.05 -11.59 19.89
N GLU A 448 71.59 -12.03 21.04
CA GLU A 448 72.01 -13.42 21.24
C GLU A 448 70.76 -14.31 21.37
N HIS A 449 70.62 -15.30 20.47
CA HIS A 449 69.39 -16.10 20.27
C HIS A 449 68.17 -15.29 19.77
N ALA A 450 68.27 -14.76 18.55
CA ALA A 450 67.17 -14.09 17.88
C ALA A 450 65.94 -15.00 17.71
N LYS A 451 64.77 -14.53 18.16
CA LYS A 451 63.50 -15.24 18.09
C LYS A 451 62.41 -14.32 17.52
N LEU A 452 61.65 -14.84 16.56
CA LEU A 452 60.50 -14.16 15.96
C LEU A 452 59.27 -15.06 16.06
N THR A 453 58.22 -14.58 16.71
CA THR A 453 56.95 -15.31 16.88
C THR A 453 55.83 -14.60 16.14
N VAL A 454 55.16 -15.30 15.23
CA VAL A 454 53.99 -14.80 14.50
C VAL A 454 52.78 -15.59 14.97
N SER A 455 51.80 -14.91 15.55
CA SER A 455 50.55 -15.52 16.02
C SER A 455 49.33 -14.88 15.35
N GLY A 456 48.31 -15.68 15.03
CA GLY A 456 47.08 -15.17 14.41
C GLY A 456 45.86 -15.97 14.81
N GLY A 457 44.78 -15.27 15.13
CA GLY A 457 43.58 -15.87 15.72
C GLY A 457 42.43 -14.90 15.84
N ILE A 458 41.53 -15.16 16.78
CA ILE A 458 40.44 -14.26 17.16
C ILE A 458 40.70 -13.80 18.59
N MET A 459 40.72 -12.48 18.82
CA MET A 459 40.87 -11.84 20.12
C MET A 459 39.70 -10.87 20.30
N ASP A 460 38.95 -11.03 21.40
CA ASP A 460 37.76 -10.23 21.69
C ASP A 460 36.72 -10.17 20.54
N GLY A 461 36.57 -11.28 19.81
CA GLY A 461 35.64 -11.38 18.67
C GLY A 461 36.15 -10.80 17.35
N LEU A 462 37.36 -10.23 17.32
CA LEU A 462 37.98 -9.67 16.12
C LEU A 462 39.19 -10.51 15.66
N PRO A 463 39.40 -10.69 14.34
CA PRO A 463 40.63 -11.30 13.83
C PRO A 463 41.85 -10.46 14.23
N TYR A 464 42.95 -11.10 14.62
CA TYR A 464 44.21 -10.43 14.89
C TYR A 464 45.41 -11.15 14.30
N LEU A 465 46.48 -10.38 14.07
CA LEU A 465 47.83 -10.87 13.79
C LEU A 465 48.81 -10.18 14.74
N ALA A 466 49.56 -10.94 15.53
CA ALA A 466 50.62 -10.40 16.37
C ALA A 466 51.99 -10.92 15.93
N ILE A 467 52.94 -10.02 15.73
CA ILE A 467 54.35 -10.30 15.43
C ILE A 467 55.15 -9.84 16.64
N PHE A 468 55.88 -10.77 17.26
CA PHE A 468 56.73 -10.51 18.42
C PHE A 468 58.19 -10.86 18.11
N ASP A 469 59.07 -9.89 18.33
CA ASP A 469 60.52 -10.08 18.35
C ASP A 469 61.08 -9.95 19.78
N ASN A 470 62.18 -10.65 20.06
CA ASN A 470 62.95 -10.49 21.31
C ASN A 470 64.14 -9.52 21.14
N GLY A 471 64.00 -8.53 20.25
CA GLY A 471 65.07 -7.60 19.89
C GLY A 471 65.35 -6.53 20.93
N ALA A 472 66.03 -5.47 20.48
CA ALA A 472 66.44 -4.33 21.32
C ALA A 472 65.25 -3.59 22.00
N GLY A 473 64.03 -3.76 21.50
CA GLY A 473 62.84 -3.07 22.00
C GLY A 473 62.87 -1.56 21.77
N ILE A 474 61.83 -0.87 22.26
CA ILE A 474 61.63 0.57 22.06
C ILE A 474 61.64 1.27 23.43
N ALA A 475 62.44 2.33 23.56
CA ALA A 475 62.47 3.17 24.76
C ALA A 475 61.12 3.87 24.97
N GLU A 476 60.71 4.02 26.22
CA GLU A 476 59.40 4.57 26.58
C GLU A 476 59.15 5.98 26.03
N GLU A 477 60.20 6.81 26.04
CA GLU A 477 60.21 8.17 25.49
C GLU A 477 59.90 8.21 24.00
N ASN A 478 60.29 7.17 23.26
CA ASN A 478 60.15 7.08 21.81
C ASN A 478 58.77 6.55 21.38
N ARG A 479 57.98 5.97 22.30
CA ARG A 479 56.67 5.36 21.99
C ARG A 479 55.66 6.37 21.43
N LYS A 480 55.69 7.61 21.91
CA LYS A 480 54.76 8.67 21.49
C LYS A 480 54.96 9.13 20.04
N PHE A 481 56.11 8.84 19.44
CA PHE A 481 56.48 9.32 18.11
C PHE A 481 56.49 8.21 17.04
N LEU A 482 56.12 6.96 17.38
CA LEU A 482 56.24 5.82 16.46
C LEU A 482 55.45 5.97 15.16
N PHE A 483 54.31 6.68 15.22
CA PHE A 483 53.49 6.96 14.05
C PHE A 483 53.70 8.37 13.51
N GLU A 484 54.65 9.13 14.03
CA GLU A 484 55.02 10.43 13.47
C GLU A 484 55.89 10.22 12.22
N PRO A 485 55.65 10.95 11.13
CA PRO A 485 56.44 10.85 9.92
C PRO A 485 57.89 11.30 10.18
N PHE A 486 58.85 10.62 9.56
CA PHE A 486 60.30 10.87 9.69
C PHE A 486 60.90 10.55 11.06
N PHE A 487 60.10 10.01 11.99
CA PHE A 487 60.64 9.50 13.24
C PHE A 487 61.34 8.15 13.00
N SER A 488 62.64 8.09 13.26
CA SER A 488 63.44 6.88 13.19
C SER A 488 64.54 6.93 14.25
N THR A 489 64.68 5.85 15.01
CA THR A 489 65.81 5.64 15.93
C THR A 489 67.00 4.95 15.26
N LYS A 490 66.88 4.66 13.96
CA LYS A 490 67.88 3.93 13.15
C LYS A 490 68.66 4.91 12.26
N ASP A 491 69.98 4.76 12.19
CA ASP A 491 70.90 5.60 11.39
C ASP A 491 70.56 5.66 9.88
N ARG A 492 69.88 4.63 9.35
CA ARG A 492 69.53 4.52 7.91
C ARG A 492 68.03 4.46 7.63
N GLY A 493 67.17 4.68 8.63
CA GLY A 493 65.72 4.67 8.45
C GLY A 493 65.21 5.99 7.87
N THR A 494 64.24 5.91 6.93
CA THR A 494 63.53 7.09 6.41
C THR A 494 62.45 7.62 7.36
N GLY A 495 62.10 6.84 8.40
CA GLY A 495 61.01 7.17 9.34
C GLY A 495 59.62 7.26 8.71
N LEU A 496 59.47 6.93 7.43
CA LEU A 496 58.19 6.95 6.71
C LEU A 496 57.45 5.62 6.76
N GLY A 497 58.18 4.49 6.88
CA GLY A 497 57.60 3.16 6.74
C GLY A 497 56.48 2.86 7.74
N LEU A 498 56.65 3.22 9.03
CA LEU A 498 55.65 2.95 10.06
C LEU A 498 54.46 3.92 9.96
N PHE A 499 54.70 5.19 9.63
CA PHE A 499 53.67 6.18 9.33
C PHE A 499 52.78 5.74 8.15
N VAL A 500 53.38 5.35 7.02
CA VAL A 500 52.65 4.86 5.84
C VAL A 500 51.88 3.59 6.19
N SER A 501 52.48 2.68 6.97
CA SER A 501 51.81 1.45 7.42
C SER A 501 50.58 1.75 8.27
N TYR A 502 50.66 2.72 9.19
CA TYR A 502 49.54 3.16 10.01
C TYR A 502 48.41 3.76 9.15
N GLN A 503 48.75 4.59 8.16
CA GLN A 503 47.75 5.16 7.24
C GLN A 503 47.06 4.09 6.39
N LEU A 504 47.83 3.13 5.84
CA LEU A 504 47.28 2.01 5.08
C LEU A 504 46.42 1.08 5.94
N ALA A 505 46.82 0.81 7.19
CA ALA A 505 46.05 0.01 8.13
C ALA A 505 44.72 0.69 8.48
N LYS A 506 44.73 2.00 8.81
CA LYS A 506 43.52 2.79 9.07
C LYS A 506 42.57 2.78 7.88
N GLN A 507 43.09 2.93 6.66
CA GLN A 507 42.31 2.80 5.42
C GLN A 507 41.69 1.41 5.24
N ASN A 508 42.30 0.37 5.79
CA ASN A 508 41.80 -1.01 5.78
C ASN A 508 40.97 -1.38 7.02
N ARG A 509 40.64 -0.43 7.90
CA ARG A 509 39.97 -0.69 9.19
C ARG A 509 40.74 -1.70 10.05
N VAL A 510 42.07 -1.52 10.09
CA VAL A 510 42.99 -2.29 10.90
C VAL A 510 43.66 -1.36 11.89
N ASP A 511 43.55 -1.68 13.17
CA ASP A 511 44.24 -0.97 14.26
C ASP A 511 45.63 -1.59 14.47
N ILE A 512 46.65 -0.76 14.68
CA ILE A 512 48.03 -1.20 14.96
C ILE A 512 48.36 -0.86 16.41
N ARG A 513 48.57 -1.89 17.22
CA ARG A 513 49.02 -1.75 18.62
C ARG A 513 50.46 -2.20 18.75
N ILE A 514 51.26 -1.45 19.50
CA ILE A 514 52.69 -1.74 19.71
C ILE A 514 52.95 -1.79 21.21
N ASP A 515 53.29 -2.98 21.71
CA ASP A 515 53.73 -3.22 23.07
C ASP A 515 55.23 -3.53 23.07
N SER A 516 56.04 -2.66 23.66
CA SER A 516 57.49 -2.86 23.70
C SER A 516 58.11 -2.27 24.96
N GLN A 517 59.19 -2.91 25.41
CA GLN A 517 60.05 -2.43 26.49
C GLN A 517 61.51 -2.54 26.02
N ALA A 518 62.32 -1.52 26.30
CA ALA A 518 63.74 -1.52 25.96
C ALA A 518 64.44 -2.76 26.54
N GLY A 519 65.15 -3.49 25.69
CA GLY A 519 65.86 -4.74 26.02
C GLY A 519 65.01 -6.00 26.11
N SER A 520 63.68 -5.90 25.97
CA SER A 520 62.75 -7.04 26.11
C SER A 520 61.96 -7.37 24.83
N GLY A 521 62.29 -6.71 23.71
CA GLY A 521 61.64 -6.91 22.42
C GLY A 521 60.39 -6.06 22.15
N THR A 522 59.76 -6.30 21.01
CA THR A 522 58.59 -5.56 20.53
C THR A 522 57.50 -6.53 20.05
N ARG A 523 56.25 -6.27 20.44
CA ARG A 523 55.05 -6.92 19.91
C ARG A 523 54.25 -5.91 19.12
N VAL A 524 53.99 -6.22 17.85
CA VAL A 524 53.10 -5.45 16.99
C VAL A 524 51.85 -6.29 16.71
N THR A 525 50.69 -5.77 17.08
CA THR A 525 49.39 -6.42 16.90
C THR A 525 48.54 -5.65 15.90
N LEU A 526 48.14 -6.31 14.81
CA LEU A 526 47.15 -5.84 13.85
C LEU A 526 45.79 -6.41 14.23
N LEU A 527 44.83 -5.54 14.55
CA LEU A 527 43.46 -5.92 14.87
C LEU A 527 42.55 -5.56 13.68
N PHE A 528 41.96 -6.56 13.04
CA PHE A 528 41.16 -6.36 11.82
C PHE A 528 39.71 -6.06 12.16
N ASN A 529 39.11 -5.17 11.37
CA ASN A 529 37.71 -4.75 11.51
C ASN A 529 37.42 -4.05 12.84
N SER A 530 38.38 -3.27 13.35
CA SER A 530 38.11 -2.31 14.43
C SER A 530 37.16 -1.25 13.89
N GLU A 531 35.93 -1.16 14.42
CA GLU A 531 35.10 0.02 14.21
C GLU A 531 35.86 1.27 14.70
N GLU A 532 35.60 2.41 14.06
CA GLU A 532 36.20 3.70 14.43
C GLU A 532 35.97 3.99 15.92
N ASN A 533 36.97 3.69 16.77
CA ASN A 533 37.10 4.36 18.05
C ASN A 533 37.61 5.78 17.75
N GLU A 534 36.67 6.69 17.47
CA GLU A 534 36.92 8.14 17.47
C GLU A 534 37.25 8.70 18.87
N ASP A 535 37.22 7.87 19.93
CA ASP A 535 37.51 8.26 21.32
C ASP A 535 38.78 7.63 21.91
N ALA A 536 39.87 7.57 21.15
CA ALA A 536 41.19 7.66 21.77
C ALA A 536 41.61 9.13 21.83
N GLN A 537 40.83 9.91 22.59
CA GLN A 537 41.29 11.19 23.10
C GLN A 537 42.63 10.95 23.79
N ILE A 538 43.59 11.74 23.32
CA ILE A 538 44.69 12.28 24.10
C ILE A 538 44.15 12.68 25.48
N THR A 539 44.29 11.80 26.46
CA THR A 539 44.12 12.08 27.89
C THR A 539 45.03 11.14 28.66
N ASP A 540 46.31 11.51 28.73
CA ASP A 540 46.99 11.85 29.99
C ASP A 540 48.50 12.00 29.74
N CYS A 541 48.88 13.25 29.47
CA CYS A 541 50.06 13.94 30.00
C CYS A 541 49.82 15.45 29.85
#